data_AF-A0A1L8N048-F1
#
_entry.id   AF-A0A1L8N048-F1
#
_cell.length_a   1.000
_cell.length_b   1.000
_cell.length_c   1.000
_cell.angle_alpha   90.00
_cell.angle_beta   90.00
_cell.angle_gamma   90.00
#
_symmetry.space_group_name_H-M   'P 1'
#
loop_
_entity.id
_entity.type
_entity.pdbx_description
1 polymer ?
#
loop_
_entity_poly.entity_id
_entity_poly.type
_entity_poly.pdbx_seq_one_letter_code
_entity_poly.pdbx_strand_id
1 'polypeptide(L)'
;MKIGIMTFWWSEDNYGQQLQCYALQKYLREAGHDAYLIRYDPRSDFIKNPFFVKVLKAFNPVKLIKFLFSRFQLFVKAVSRKKEHSQNPRFFESFRKKHIKQSNKIWYSYAELKKNPPEADVYIVGSDQVWNFGKISLKHIKNVVHAYFLDFGSSNIKRFSYAASWGKKQISDSLKVEVSPLLNNFDWISVREKSGINICSSCDVENSLWVHDPTLFLPAEKYRMLYRNEKIRKPTEKYIFLYYLNNGSKFPINNIYKWAKNKGLNVIYVSGNNQFDKYKKTYATIPEWLYLLDHAEYVFTNSFHCCVFSIIFKKLFAVIPLIGINSEMNERIISLFDLCNIKSRFLKKEDFSVISVPYKAKLSKNELFLNILNKLI
;
A
#
# COMPACT_ATOMS: atom_id res chain seq x y z
N MET A 1 16.66 17.32 12.08
CA MET A 1 15.27 17.10 12.51
C MET A 1 15.02 15.63 12.77
N LYS A 2 14.21 15.34 13.78
CA LYS A 2 13.67 14.03 14.12
C LYS A 2 12.27 13.91 13.49
N ILE A 3 12.09 12.93 12.61
CA ILE A 3 10.88 12.80 11.79
C ILE A 3 10.20 11.48 12.09
N GLY A 4 8.97 11.54 12.60
CA GLY A 4 8.12 10.38 12.84
C GLY A 4 7.25 10.07 11.63
N ILE A 5 7.51 8.96 10.95
CA ILE A 5 6.71 8.50 9.79
C ILE A 5 5.68 7.50 10.28
N MET A 6 4.39 7.74 10.01
CA MET A 6 3.34 6.77 10.28
C MET A 6 2.69 6.27 8.98
N THR A 7 2.67 4.95 8.82
CA THR A 7 2.07 4.26 7.69
C THR A 7 1.77 2.80 8.06
N PHE A 8 1.13 2.06 7.18
CA PHE A 8 0.97 0.61 7.35
C PHE A 8 2.32 -0.09 7.33
N TRP A 9 2.64 -0.80 8.41
CA TRP A 9 3.94 -1.50 8.57
C TRP A 9 3.80 -2.97 8.99
N TRP A 10 2.67 -3.35 9.58
CA TRP A 10 2.45 -4.65 10.22
C TRP A 10 2.08 -5.79 9.26
N SER A 11 1.96 -5.55 7.95
CA SER A 11 1.68 -6.63 6.99
C SER A 11 2.88 -7.57 6.85
N GLU A 12 2.57 -8.86 6.72
CA GLU A 12 3.50 -9.94 6.43
C GLU A 12 3.36 -10.47 4.99
N ASP A 13 2.61 -9.77 4.14
CA ASP A 13 2.22 -10.24 2.80
C ASP A 13 2.02 -9.15 1.73
N ASN A 14 2.22 -7.88 2.10
CA ASN A 14 2.16 -6.72 1.21
C ASN A 14 3.55 -6.06 1.06
N TYR A 15 4.24 -6.40 -0.04
CA TYR A 15 5.58 -5.88 -0.34
C TYR A 15 5.58 -4.36 -0.50
N GLY A 16 4.50 -3.79 -1.05
CA GLY A 16 4.36 -2.36 -1.28
C GLY A 16 4.41 -1.53 0.00
N GLN A 17 3.73 -1.99 1.06
CA GLN A 17 3.73 -1.33 2.37
C GLN A 17 5.15 -1.19 2.94
N GLN A 18 5.94 -2.25 2.83
CA GLN A 18 7.31 -2.26 3.35
C GLN A 18 8.22 -1.34 2.50
N LEU A 19 8.11 -1.42 1.17
CA LEU A 19 9.01 -0.74 0.26
C LEU A 19 8.78 0.78 0.17
N GLN A 20 7.53 1.24 0.28
CA GLN A 20 7.24 2.68 0.31
C GLN A 20 7.71 3.33 1.61
N CYS A 21 7.54 2.64 2.75
CA CYS A 21 8.05 3.09 4.04
C CYS A 21 9.59 3.16 4.02
N TYR A 22 10.25 2.10 3.51
CA TYR A 22 11.69 2.07 3.31
C TYR A 22 12.16 3.24 2.44
N ALA A 23 11.50 3.49 1.31
CA ALA A 23 11.93 4.52 0.36
C ALA A 23 11.83 5.93 0.93
N LEU A 24 10.70 6.28 1.56
CA LEU A 24 10.51 7.58 2.20
C LEU A 24 11.53 7.79 3.33
N GLN A 25 11.71 6.79 4.20
CA GLN A 25 12.69 6.88 5.27
C GLN A 25 14.12 7.00 4.73
N LYS A 26 14.50 6.19 3.74
CA LYS A 26 15.84 6.23 3.15
C LYS A 26 16.14 7.60 2.57
N TYR A 27 15.19 8.17 1.83
CA TYR A 27 15.31 9.50 1.22
C TYR A 27 15.52 10.60 2.28
N LEU A 28 14.67 10.64 3.32
CA LEU A 28 14.79 11.62 4.39
C LEU A 28 16.09 11.47 5.20
N ARG A 29 16.54 10.23 5.42
CA ARG A 29 17.81 9.97 6.12
C ARG A 29 19.03 10.33 5.28
N GLU A 30 18.99 10.10 3.97
CA GLU A 30 20.04 10.55 3.04
C GLU A 30 20.09 12.09 2.93
N ALA A 31 18.98 12.78 3.20
CA ALA A 31 18.93 14.23 3.34
C ALA A 31 19.39 14.76 4.73
N GLY A 32 19.90 13.88 5.61
CA GLY A 32 20.46 14.28 6.91
C GLY A 32 19.46 14.34 8.08
N HIS A 33 18.22 13.89 7.90
CA HIS A 33 17.23 13.84 8.99
C HIS A 33 17.27 12.52 9.76
N ASP A 34 16.91 12.54 11.05
CA ASP A 34 16.67 11.33 11.83
C ASP A 34 15.22 10.86 11.67
N ALA A 35 14.92 10.29 10.50
CA ALA A 35 13.60 9.72 10.22
C ALA A 35 13.47 8.29 10.75
N TYR A 36 12.32 7.97 11.35
CA TYR A 36 11.99 6.65 11.87
C TYR A 36 10.50 6.32 11.67
N LEU A 37 10.18 5.02 11.65
CA LEU A 37 8.80 4.52 11.57
C LEU A 37 8.15 4.52 12.96
N ILE A 38 7.04 5.25 13.11
CA ILE A 38 6.13 5.14 14.25
C ILE A 38 5.34 3.84 14.11
N ARG A 39 5.58 2.90 15.03
CA ARG A 39 4.89 1.60 15.04
C ARG A 39 3.52 1.70 15.73
N TYR A 40 2.54 2.24 15.02
CA TYR A 40 1.13 2.20 15.44
C TYR A 40 0.42 0.95 14.91
N ASP A 41 -0.30 0.24 15.78
CA ASP A 41 -1.10 -0.93 15.43
C ASP A 41 -2.61 -0.65 15.69
N PRO A 42 -3.42 -0.48 14.63
CA PRO A 42 -4.81 -0.05 14.77
C PRO A 42 -5.77 -1.17 15.19
N ARG A 43 -5.30 -2.41 15.40
CA ARG A 43 -6.19 -3.57 15.57
C ARG A 43 -7.17 -3.42 16.75
N SER A 44 -6.75 -2.75 17.82
CA SER A 44 -7.59 -2.47 19.00
C SER A 44 -8.48 -1.23 18.87
N ASP A 45 -8.25 -0.38 17.87
CA ASP A 45 -9.03 0.85 17.64
C ASP A 45 -10.27 0.63 16.77
N PHE A 46 -10.44 -0.56 16.19
CA PHE A 46 -11.69 -0.94 15.56
C PHE A 46 -12.76 -1.17 16.64
N ILE A 47 -13.67 -0.20 16.80
CA ILE A 47 -14.75 -0.27 17.78
C ILE A 47 -15.70 -1.41 17.37
N LYS A 48 -15.90 -2.38 18.27
CA LYS A 48 -16.78 -3.53 18.02
C LYS A 48 -18.23 -3.15 18.32
N ASN A 49 -19.18 -3.75 17.60
CA ASN A 49 -20.59 -3.62 17.96
C ASN A 49 -20.83 -4.17 19.39
N PRO A 50 -21.66 -3.49 20.20
CA PRO A 50 -22.05 -3.97 21.52
C PRO A 50 -22.62 -5.39 21.47
N PHE A 51 -22.45 -6.14 22.55
CA PHE A 51 -22.91 -7.53 22.62
C PHE A 51 -24.42 -7.65 22.37
N PHE A 52 -25.23 -6.77 22.97
CA PHE A 52 -26.69 -6.78 22.81
C PHE A 52 -27.14 -6.58 21.34
N VAL A 53 -26.43 -5.76 20.54
CA VAL A 53 -26.72 -5.60 19.10
C VAL A 53 -26.45 -6.90 18.33
N LYS A 54 -25.47 -7.71 18.78
CA LYS A 54 -25.23 -9.04 18.21
C LYS A 54 -26.33 -10.03 18.60
N VAL A 55 -26.79 -9.98 19.85
CA VAL A 55 -27.90 -10.80 20.36
C VAL A 55 -29.20 -10.46 19.62
N LEU A 56 -29.52 -9.18 19.45
CA LEU A 56 -30.69 -8.71 18.70
C LEU A 56 -30.68 -9.20 17.24
N LYS A 57 -29.51 -9.25 16.60
CA LYS A 57 -29.35 -9.79 15.24
C LYS A 57 -29.49 -11.31 15.16
N ALA A 58 -29.29 -12.02 16.28
CA ALA A 58 -29.39 -13.47 16.36
C ALA A 58 -30.84 -13.98 16.44
N PHE A 59 -31.80 -13.14 16.85
CA PHE A 59 -33.24 -13.47 16.83
C PHE A 59 -33.83 -13.61 15.42
N ASN A 60 -33.11 -13.23 14.37
CA ASN A 60 -33.49 -13.55 13.00
C ASN A 60 -32.68 -14.75 12.51
N PRO A 61 -33.29 -15.94 12.35
CA PRO A 61 -32.58 -17.18 12.07
C PRO A 61 -31.83 -17.16 10.72
N VAL A 62 -32.39 -16.50 9.69
CA VAL A 62 -31.73 -16.34 8.39
C VAL A 62 -30.48 -15.46 8.51
N LYS A 63 -30.56 -14.36 9.27
CA LYS A 63 -29.41 -13.49 9.53
C LYS A 63 -28.36 -14.19 10.39
N LEU A 64 -28.77 -15.02 11.35
CA LEU A 64 -27.88 -15.81 12.20
C LEU A 64 -27.12 -16.86 11.37
N ILE A 65 -27.80 -17.64 10.53
CA ILE A 65 -27.16 -18.64 9.66
C ILE A 65 -26.16 -17.97 8.71
N LYS A 66 -26.56 -16.87 8.02
CA LYS A 66 -25.65 -16.11 7.16
C LYS A 66 -24.44 -15.57 7.95
N PHE A 67 -24.68 -15.08 9.16
CA PHE A 67 -23.61 -14.59 10.04
C PHE A 67 -22.65 -15.72 10.44
N LEU A 68 -23.15 -16.85 10.91
CA LEU A 68 -22.35 -18.02 11.29
C LEU A 68 -21.56 -18.57 10.10
N PHE A 69 -22.19 -18.69 8.93
CA PHE A 69 -21.52 -19.14 7.71
C PHE A 69 -20.41 -18.16 7.29
N SER A 70 -20.66 -16.85 7.34
CA SER A 70 -19.62 -15.84 7.06
C SER A 70 -18.47 -15.90 8.08
N ARG A 71 -18.76 -16.17 9.35
CA ARG A 71 -17.77 -16.34 10.42
C ARG A 71 -16.95 -17.60 10.23
N PHE A 72 -17.59 -18.70 9.86
CA PHE A 72 -16.93 -19.95 9.51
C PHE A 72 -16.01 -19.75 8.30
N GLN A 73 -16.46 -19.10 7.24
CA GLN A 73 -15.62 -18.76 6.09
C GLN A 73 -14.44 -17.86 6.47
N LEU A 74 -14.66 -16.85 7.32
CA LEU A 74 -13.59 -16.00 7.84
C LEU A 74 -12.60 -16.77 8.70
N PHE A 75 -13.09 -17.69 9.54
CA PHE A 75 -12.28 -18.56 10.38
C PHE A 75 -11.43 -19.50 9.53
N VAL A 76 -12.04 -20.21 8.57
CA VAL A 76 -11.33 -21.08 7.62
C VAL A 76 -10.26 -20.28 6.87
N LYS A 77 -10.59 -19.08 6.37
CA LYS A 77 -9.59 -18.19 5.74
C LYS A 77 -8.47 -17.80 6.69
N ALA A 78 -8.79 -17.44 7.94
CA ALA A 78 -7.78 -17.05 8.94
C ALA A 78 -6.86 -18.22 9.32
N VAL A 79 -7.41 -19.43 9.49
CA VAL A 79 -6.65 -20.65 9.75
C VAL A 79 -5.75 -20.98 8.56
N SER A 80 -6.29 -20.96 7.32
CA SER A 80 -5.50 -21.18 6.10
C SER A 80 -4.38 -20.16 5.95
N ARG A 81 -4.63 -18.88 6.24
CA ARG A 81 -3.60 -17.82 6.25
C ARG A 81 -2.48 -18.09 7.26
N LYS A 82 -2.86 -18.43 8.50
CA LYS A 82 -1.88 -18.72 9.56
C LYS A 82 -1.03 -19.93 9.18
N LYS A 83 -1.66 -20.98 8.62
CA LYS A 83 -0.98 -22.17 8.12
C LYS A 83 -0.05 -21.85 6.96
N GLU A 84 -0.52 -21.14 5.95
CA GLU A 84 0.26 -20.71 4.77
C GLU A 84 1.49 -19.89 5.17
N HIS A 85 1.31 -18.90 6.06
CA HIS A 85 2.40 -18.07 6.55
C HIS A 85 3.40 -18.86 7.40
N SER A 86 2.92 -19.74 8.27
CA SER A 86 3.79 -20.60 9.09
C SER A 86 4.60 -21.59 8.24
N GLN A 87 4.03 -22.07 7.14
CA GLN A 87 4.69 -23.00 6.22
C GLN A 87 5.61 -22.29 5.22
N ASN A 88 5.34 -21.01 4.93
CA ASN A 88 6.07 -20.24 3.93
C ASN A 88 6.39 -18.83 4.46
N PRO A 89 7.28 -18.72 5.47
CA PRO A 89 7.65 -17.43 6.04
C PRO A 89 8.34 -16.55 5.01
N ARG A 90 7.83 -15.33 4.82
CA ARG A 90 8.43 -14.32 3.93
C ARG A 90 9.42 -13.39 4.64
N PHE A 91 9.55 -13.52 5.96
CA PHE A 91 10.51 -12.79 6.80
C PHE A 91 10.46 -11.26 6.66
N PHE A 92 9.26 -10.67 6.57
CA PHE A 92 9.13 -9.21 6.44
C PHE A 92 9.58 -8.48 7.71
N GLU A 93 9.37 -9.08 8.88
CA GLU A 93 9.92 -8.55 10.13
C GLU A 93 11.45 -8.41 10.09
N SER A 94 12.15 -9.41 9.57
CA SER A 94 13.61 -9.37 9.41
C SER A 94 14.03 -8.24 8.47
N PHE A 95 13.31 -8.04 7.36
CA PHE A 95 13.55 -6.90 6.46
C PHE A 95 13.37 -5.56 7.18
N ARG A 96 12.27 -5.39 7.94
CA ARG A 96 12.02 -4.16 8.70
C ARG A 96 13.13 -3.89 9.72
N LYS A 97 13.51 -4.90 10.52
CA LYS A 97 14.59 -4.77 11.52
C LYS A 97 15.92 -4.37 10.88
N LYS A 98 16.22 -4.91 9.70
CA LYS A 98 17.49 -4.64 8.99
C LYS A 98 17.51 -3.28 8.26
N HIS A 99 16.38 -2.86 7.68
CA HIS A 99 16.37 -1.75 6.72
C HIS A 99 15.52 -0.54 7.13
N ILE A 100 14.72 -0.64 8.19
CA ILE A 100 13.81 0.43 8.64
C ILE A 100 14.07 0.73 10.11
N LYS A 101 14.57 1.93 10.41
CA LYS A 101 14.64 2.46 11.78
C LYS A 101 13.22 2.57 12.31
N GLN A 102 12.95 1.96 13.45
CA GLN A 102 11.62 1.85 14.05
C GLN A 102 11.62 2.53 15.42
N SER A 103 10.46 3.00 15.85
CA SER A 103 10.23 3.44 17.22
C SER A 103 10.52 2.32 18.22
N ASN A 104 11.06 2.65 19.39
CA ASN A 104 11.33 1.67 20.45
C ASN A 104 10.05 1.01 20.98
N LYS A 105 8.95 1.76 20.99
CA LYS A 105 7.62 1.32 21.42
C LYS A 105 6.71 1.01 20.23
N ILE A 106 5.77 0.08 20.44
CA ILE A 106 4.57 -0.10 19.61
C ILE A 106 3.40 0.55 20.35
N TRP A 107 2.61 1.37 19.66
CA TRP A 107 1.36 1.92 20.19
C TRP A 107 0.21 1.06 19.68
N TYR A 108 -0.54 0.45 20.59
CA TYR A 108 -1.65 -0.45 20.23
C TYR A 108 -2.99 0.26 20.18
N SER A 109 -3.03 1.58 20.46
CA SER A 109 -4.25 2.36 20.32
C SER A 109 -3.95 3.84 20.09
N TYR A 110 -4.93 4.54 19.53
CA TYR A 110 -4.92 5.98 19.41
C TYR A 110 -4.92 6.66 20.78
N ALA A 111 -5.56 6.05 21.79
CA ALA A 111 -5.49 6.52 23.17
C ALA A 111 -4.05 6.50 23.71
N GLU A 112 -3.27 5.46 23.41
CA GLU A 112 -1.85 5.43 23.75
C GLU A 112 -1.03 6.48 22.99
N LEU A 113 -1.33 6.72 21.71
CA LEU A 113 -0.67 7.77 20.92
C LEU A 113 -0.91 9.15 21.52
N LYS A 114 -2.14 9.44 21.97
CA LYS A 114 -2.45 10.69 22.66
C LYS A 114 -1.78 10.82 24.02
N LYS A 115 -1.79 9.74 24.81
CA LYS A 115 -1.24 9.76 26.18
C LYS A 115 0.28 9.92 26.19
N ASN A 116 0.96 9.30 25.24
CA ASN A 116 2.42 9.35 25.14
C ASN A 116 2.83 9.41 23.67
N PRO A 117 2.74 10.59 23.04
CA PRO A 117 3.02 10.76 21.63
C PRO A 117 4.50 10.48 21.31
N PRO A 118 4.84 9.92 20.14
CA PRO A 118 6.22 9.71 19.73
C PRO A 118 7.00 11.03 19.64
N GLU A 119 8.19 11.12 20.20
CA GLU A 119 8.98 12.35 20.10
C GLU A 119 9.42 12.63 18.65
N ALA A 120 9.06 13.79 18.10
CA ALA A 120 9.45 14.24 16.77
C ALA A 120 9.31 15.76 16.65
N ASP A 121 10.04 16.34 15.71
CA ASP A 121 9.83 17.73 15.26
C ASP A 121 8.68 17.78 14.23
N VAL A 122 8.54 16.70 13.46
CA VAL A 122 7.58 16.55 12.36
C VAL A 122 6.97 15.16 12.38
N TYR A 123 5.65 15.09 12.22
CA TYR A 123 4.97 13.87 11.83
C TYR A 123 4.65 13.87 10.35
N ILE A 124 4.94 12.75 9.69
CA ILE A 124 4.55 12.49 8.31
C ILE A 124 3.64 11.27 8.28
N VAL A 125 2.42 11.42 7.76
CA VAL A 125 1.65 10.26 7.30
C VAL A 125 2.18 9.88 5.92
N GLY A 126 2.72 8.67 5.82
CA GLY A 126 3.39 8.19 4.61
C GLY A 126 2.42 7.80 3.50
N SER A 127 2.98 7.27 2.41
CA SER A 127 2.20 6.80 1.27
C SER A 127 1.41 5.53 1.61
N ASP A 128 0.83 4.92 0.59
CA ASP A 128 -0.14 3.83 0.65
C ASP A 128 -1.56 4.29 1.04
N GLN A 129 -2.49 3.34 1.08
CA GLN A 129 -3.92 3.56 1.27
C GLN A 129 -4.30 3.89 2.72
N VAL A 130 -3.48 4.71 3.40
CA VAL A 130 -3.61 5.10 4.81
C VAL A 130 -4.90 5.88 5.10
N TRP A 131 -5.46 6.57 4.12
CA TRP A 131 -6.75 7.26 4.21
C TRP A 131 -7.90 6.50 3.54
N ASN A 132 -7.66 5.25 3.12
CA ASN A 132 -8.70 4.38 2.61
C ASN A 132 -9.33 3.52 3.71
N PHE A 133 -10.37 4.03 4.37
CA PHE A 133 -11.07 3.30 5.42
C PHE A 133 -12.13 2.29 4.93
N GLY A 134 -12.13 1.95 3.64
CA GLY A 134 -13.12 1.06 3.04
C GLY A 134 -14.56 1.58 3.21
N LYS A 135 -15.51 0.65 3.35
CA LYS A 135 -16.94 0.94 3.62
C LYS A 135 -17.32 0.69 5.08
N ILE A 136 -16.38 0.91 6.00
CA ILE A 136 -16.62 0.73 7.43
C ILE A 136 -17.28 2.00 7.97
N SER A 137 -18.35 1.86 8.75
CA SER A 137 -19.03 3.00 9.37
C SER A 137 -18.06 3.77 10.27
N LEU A 138 -18.08 5.10 10.19
CA LEU A 138 -17.20 6.00 10.94
C LEU A 138 -17.14 5.68 12.44
N LYS A 139 -18.28 5.36 13.06
CA LYS A 139 -18.35 4.96 14.48
C LYS A 139 -17.46 3.77 14.85
N HIS A 140 -17.07 2.95 13.88
CA HIS A 140 -16.24 1.76 14.08
C HIS A 140 -14.75 2.02 13.82
N ILE A 141 -14.40 3.16 13.22
CA ILE A 141 -13.04 3.47 12.76
C ILE A 141 -12.56 4.83 13.21
N LYS A 142 -13.34 5.59 13.98
CA LYS A 142 -13.01 6.97 14.39
C LYS A 142 -11.58 7.06 14.91
N ASN A 143 -11.19 6.26 15.89
CA ASN A 143 -9.81 6.23 16.40
C ASN A 143 -8.75 5.95 15.33
N VAL A 144 -9.02 5.04 14.40
CA VAL A 144 -8.11 4.73 13.27
C VAL A 144 -7.98 5.94 12.35
N VAL A 145 -9.09 6.64 12.06
CA VAL A 145 -9.09 7.89 11.28
C VAL A 145 -8.21 8.92 11.98
N HIS A 146 -8.50 9.29 13.22
CA HIS A 146 -7.71 10.29 13.95
C HIS A 146 -6.22 9.94 14.04
N ALA A 147 -5.89 8.68 14.30
CA ALA A 147 -4.51 8.22 14.27
C ALA A 147 -3.87 8.52 12.90
N TYR A 148 -4.44 8.03 11.79
CA TYR A 148 -3.90 8.24 10.43
C TYR A 148 -3.95 9.68 9.91
N PHE A 149 -4.63 10.58 10.60
CA PHE A 149 -4.57 12.03 10.38
C PHE A 149 -3.65 12.74 11.38
N LEU A 150 -2.82 12.00 12.11
CA LEU A 150 -1.78 12.52 13.01
C LEU A 150 -2.35 13.41 14.13
N ASP A 151 -3.57 13.11 14.58
CA ASP A 151 -4.29 13.88 15.60
C ASP A 151 -3.79 13.55 17.02
N PHE A 152 -2.50 13.70 17.25
CA PHE A 152 -1.81 13.50 18.51
C PHE A 152 -0.56 14.38 18.58
N GLY A 153 0.10 14.41 19.73
CA GLY A 153 1.20 15.35 19.99
C GLY A 153 0.71 16.76 20.35
N SER A 154 1.64 17.68 20.54
CA SER A 154 1.33 19.08 20.84
C SER A 154 0.73 19.81 19.64
N SER A 155 0.09 20.95 19.86
CA SER A 155 -0.38 21.84 18.80
C SER A 155 0.77 22.37 17.93
N ASN A 156 1.96 22.54 18.51
CA ASN A 156 3.13 23.13 17.85
C ASN A 156 3.88 22.16 16.92
N ILE A 157 3.54 20.85 16.94
CA ILE A 157 4.23 19.89 16.09
C ILE A 157 3.75 20.01 14.65
N LYS A 158 4.69 19.89 13.72
CA LYS A 158 4.40 20.00 12.30
C LYS A 158 3.82 18.70 11.74
N ARG A 159 2.78 18.81 10.91
CA ARG A 159 2.04 17.66 10.36
C ARG A 159 2.00 17.69 8.84
N PHE A 160 2.49 16.61 8.24
CA PHE A 160 2.68 16.49 6.81
C PHE A 160 2.03 15.20 6.29
N SER A 161 1.46 15.22 5.09
CA SER A 161 1.17 14.00 4.34
C SER A 161 2.08 13.89 3.14
N TYR A 162 2.73 12.74 2.95
CA TYR A 162 3.47 12.46 1.73
C TYR A 162 2.81 11.34 0.93
N ALA A 163 2.23 11.70 -0.23
CA ALA A 163 1.55 10.77 -1.14
C ALA A 163 0.50 9.88 -0.43
N ALA A 164 -0.26 10.43 0.52
CA ALA A 164 -1.33 9.67 1.17
C ALA A 164 -2.40 9.30 0.14
N SER A 165 -2.95 8.09 0.22
CA SER A 165 -3.90 7.57 -0.75
C SER A 165 -5.26 7.29 -0.11
N TRP A 166 -6.28 7.89 -0.71
CA TRP A 166 -7.70 7.66 -0.42
C TRP A 166 -8.20 6.38 -1.08
N GLY A 167 -7.61 5.99 -2.22
CA GLY A 167 -7.97 4.80 -2.98
C GLY A 167 -9.38 4.83 -3.56
N LYS A 168 -9.98 6.02 -3.69
CA LYS A 168 -11.36 6.25 -4.14
C LYS A 168 -11.50 7.65 -4.72
N LYS A 169 -12.63 7.93 -5.37
CA LYS A 169 -12.89 9.24 -6.00
C LYS A 169 -13.65 10.22 -5.10
N GLN A 170 -14.37 9.70 -4.12
CA GLN A 170 -15.21 10.47 -3.22
C GLN A 170 -15.26 9.82 -1.83
N ILE A 171 -15.55 10.62 -0.81
CA ILE A 171 -15.79 10.17 0.56
C ILE A 171 -17.25 10.47 0.94
N SER A 172 -17.78 9.73 1.91
CA SER A 172 -19.12 10.02 2.46
C SER A 172 -19.13 11.30 3.26
N ASP A 173 -20.27 12.00 3.31
CA ASP A 173 -20.43 13.24 4.10
C ASP A 173 -20.03 13.08 5.57
N SER A 174 -20.42 11.97 6.21
CA SER A 174 -20.01 11.71 7.60
C SER A 174 -18.49 11.64 7.78
N LEU A 175 -17.77 11.05 6.83
CA LEU A 175 -16.31 11.01 6.87
C LEU A 175 -15.73 12.39 6.57
N LYS A 176 -16.28 13.11 5.58
CA LYS A 176 -15.88 14.49 5.24
C LYS A 176 -15.95 15.40 6.47
N VAL A 177 -17.09 15.41 7.18
CA VAL A 177 -17.27 16.20 8.42
C VAL A 177 -16.20 15.85 9.47
N GLU A 178 -15.82 14.58 9.61
CA GLU A 178 -14.78 14.19 10.57
C GLU A 178 -13.38 14.60 10.11
N VAL A 179 -13.04 14.44 8.83
CA VAL A 179 -11.65 14.64 8.36
C VAL A 179 -11.33 16.08 8.00
N SER A 180 -12.31 16.93 7.66
CA SER A 180 -12.09 18.35 7.34
C SER A 180 -11.28 19.09 8.41
N PRO A 181 -11.65 19.09 9.71
CA PRO A 181 -10.84 19.75 10.74
C PRO A 181 -9.46 19.12 10.90
N LEU A 182 -9.34 17.80 10.67
CA LEU A 182 -8.06 17.09 10.79
C LEU A 182 -7.10 17.45 9.66
N LEU A 183 -7.59 17.59 8.43
CA LEU A 183 -6.80 18.04 7.28
C LEU A 183 -6.32 19.47 7.46
N ASN A 184 -7.15 20.36 8.02
CA ASN A 184 -6.76 21.74 8.30
C ASN A 184 -5.63 21.87 9.35
N ASN A 185 -5.38 20.81 10.13
CA ASN A 185 -4.25 20.77 11.07
C ASN A 185 -2.91 20.36 10.41
N PHE A 186 -2.89 20.05 9.11
CA PHE A 186 -1.66 19.76 8.39
C PHE A 186 -1.01 21.06 7.88
N ASP A 187 0.29 21.18 8.08
CA ASP A 187 1.10 22.26 7.51
C ASP A 187 1.35 22.05 6.01
N TRP A 188 1.33 20.79 5.56
CA TRP A 188 1.48 20.46 4.14
C TRP A 188 0.83 19.13 3.79
N ILE A 189 0.03 19.13 2.73
CA ILE A 189 -0.70 17.95 2.26
C ILE A 189 -0.27 17.60 0.85
N SER A 190 0.12 16.34 0.67
CA SER A 190 0.20 15.73 -0.64
C SER A 190 -0.48 14.36 -0.70
N VAL A 191 -0.99 14.05 -1.88
CA VAL A 191 -1.80 12.87 -2.19
C VAL A 191 -1.24 12.13 -3.42
N ARG A 192 -1.44 10.81 -3.45
CA ARG A 192 -0.87 9.93 -4.50
C ARG A 192 -1.65 9.87 -5.80
N GLU A 193 -2.95 10.10 -5.73
CA GLU A 193 -3.85 10.08 -6.88
C GLU A 193 -4.54 11.43 -7.06
N LYS A 194 -4.79 11.80 -8.31
CA LYS A 194 -5.38 13.09 -8.69
C LYS A 194 -6.75 13.30 -8.04
N SER A 195 -7.55 12.23 -7.89
CA SER A 195 -8.84 12.32 -7.18
C SER A 195 -8.69 12.73 -5.71
N GLY A 196 -7.54 12.50 -5.09
CA GLY A 196 -7.26 12.95 -3.73
C GLY A 196 -7.26 14.47 -3.59
N ILE A 197 -6.89 15.21 -4.64
CA ILE A 197 -6.93 16.69 -4.66
C ILE A 197 -8.38 17.15 -4.55
N ASN A 198 -9.28 16.54 -5.33
CA ASN A 198 -10.70 16.87 -5.29
C ASN A 198 -11.31 16.53 -3.92
N ILE A 199 -10.87 15.45 -3.27
CA ILE A 199 -11.31 15.11 -1.91
C ILE A 199 -10.83 16.17 -0.91
N CYS A 200 -9.57 16.59 -0.98
CA CYS A 200 -9.01 17.64 -0.13
C CYS A 200 -9.72 18.99 -0.33
N SER A 201 -9.94 19.43 -1.57
CA SER A 201 -10.70 20.64 -1.89
C SER A 201 -12.14 20.54 -1.37
N SER A 202 -12.78 19.37 -1.50
CA SER A 202 -14.09 19.15 -0.89
C SER A 202 -14.09 19.25 0.64
N CYS A 203 -12.93 19.20 1.30
CA CYS A 203 -12.75 19.38 2.73
C CYS A 203 -12.18 20.77 3.08
N ASP A 204 -12.30 21.74 2.17
CA ASP A 204 -11.82 23.12 2.28
C ASP A 204 -10.29 23.24 2.34
N VAL A 205 -9.56 22.28 1.75
CA VAL A 205 -8.10 22.30 1.60
C VAL A 205 -7.70 22.39 0.14
N GLU A 206 -7.43 23.61 -0.32
CA GLU A 206 -7.15 23.93 -1.72
C GLU A 206 -5.67 23.75 -2.13
N ASN A 207 -4.74 23.80 -1.18
CA ASN A 207 -3.30 23.78 -1.44
C ASN A 207 -2.67 22.37 -1.43
N SER A 208 -3.50 21.30 -1.50
CA SER A 208 -2.98 19.93 -1.57
C SER A 208 -2.23 19.68 -2.88
N LEU A 209 -1.14 18.90 -2.83
CA LEU A 209 -0.30 18.61 -3.99
C LEU A 209 -0.40 17.16 -4.44
N TRP A 210 -0.47 16.96 -5.76
CA TRP A 210 -0.47 15.63 -6.35
C TRP A 210 0.97 15.22 -6.65
N VAL A 211 1.42 14.14 -6.00
CA VAL A 211 2.83 13.72 -6.06
C VAL A 211 2.95 12.23 -6.34
N HIS A 212 4.14 11.83 -6.79
CA HIS A 212 4.50 10.42 -6.93
C HIS A 212 4.68 9.73 -5.58
N ASP A 213 4.44 8.41 -5.55
CA ASP A 213 4.78 7.53 -4.44
C ASP A 213 6.29 7.63 -4.09
N PRO A 214 6.68 7.60 -2.81
CA PRO A 214 8.07 7.79 -2.40
C PRO A 214 8.99 6.66 -2.89
N THR A 215 8.46 5.53 -3.34
CA THR A 215 9.27 4.51 -4.03
C THR A 215 9.97 5.04 -5.28
N LEU A 216 9.47 6.11 -5.90
CA LEU A 216 10.10 6.75 -7.05
C LEU A 216 11.23 7.73 -6.67
N PHE A 217 11.48 7.98 -5.38
CA PHE A 217 12.61 8.80 -4.94
C PHE A 217 13.95 8.11 -5.15
N LEU A 218 13.97 6.79 -5.06
CA LEU A 218 15.21 6.02 -5.14
C LEU A 218 15.42 5.50 -6.56
N PRO A 219 16.64 5.62 -7.11
CA PRO A 219 16.96 4.96 -8.38
C PRO A 219 16.95 3.44 -8.21
N ALA A 220 16.77 2.72 -9.33
CA ALA A 220 16.74 1.25 -9.37
C ALA A 220 17.90 0.61 -8.59
N GLU A 221 19.12 1.14 -8.72
CA GLU A 221 20.32 0.62 -8.05
C GLU A 221 20.19 0.53 -6.52
N LYS A 222 19.50 1.47 -5.87
CA LYS A 222 19.28 1.42 -4.42
C LYS A 222 18.42 0.21 -4.01
N TYR A 223 17.51 -0.23 -4.88
CA TYR A 223 16.73 -1.45 -4.68
C TYR A 223 17.52 -2.70 -5.05
N ARG A 224 18.37 -2.65 -6.07
CA ARG A 224 19.27 -3.76 -6.43
C ARG A 224 20.23 -4.12 -5.30
N MET A 225 20.70 -3.11 -4.56
CA MET A 225 21.50 -3.33 -3.36
C MET A 225 20.81 -4.17 -2.28
N LEU A 226 19.47 -4.15 -2.19
CA LEU A 226 18.73 -4.91 -1.19
C LEU A 226 18.76 -6.41 -1.41
N TYR A 227 19.04 -6.86 -2.64
CA TYR A 227 19.05 -8.29 -2.98
C TYR A 227 20.41 -8.79 -3.47
N ARG A 228 21.37 -7.90 -3.78
CA ARG A 228 22.68 -8.25 -4.35
C ARG A 228 23.44 -9.31 -3.55
N ASN A 229 23.45 -9.16 -2.23
CA ASN A 229 24.19 -10.03 -1.30
C ASN A 229 23.29 -10.97 -0.50
N GLU A 230 22.00 -11.07 -0.86
CA GLU A 230 21.05 -11.93 -0.17
C GLU A 230 21.05 -13.33 -0.78
N LYS A 231 20.89 -14.35 0.06
CA LYS A 231 20.69 -15.73 -0.39
C LYS A 231 19.23 -15.88 -0.83
N ILE A 232 18.99 -15.62 -2.12
CA ILE A 232 17.67 -15.68 -2.75
C ILE A 232 17.67 -16.67 -3.91
N ARG A 233 16.47 -17.07 -4.34
CA ARG A 233 16.29 -17.85 -5.56
C ARG A 233 16.64 -17.01 -6.78
N LYS A 234 17.48 -17.57 -7.66
CA LYS A 234 17.88 -16.96 -8.92
C LYS A 234 17.51 -17.89 -10.07
N PRO A 235 16.28 -17.80 -10.61
CA PRO A 235 15.87 -18.61 -11.76
C PRO A 235 16.80 -18.36 -12.95
N THR A 236 17.23 -19.43 -13.62
CA THR A 236 18.10 -19.37 -14.80
C THR A 236 17.30 -19.26 -16.10
N GLU A 237 16.12 -19.89 -16.15
CA GLU A 237 15.22 -19.85 -17.29
C GLU A 237 14.47 -18.52 -17.36
N LYS A 238 14.18 -18.04 -18.57
CA LYS A 238 13.38 -16.82 -18.77
C LYS A 238 11.95 -17.02 -18.26
N TYR A 239 11.42 -15.99 -17.61
CA TYR A 239 10.10 -16.07 -16.99
C TYR A 239 9.31 -14.76 -17.02
N ILE A 240 8.02 -14.92 -16.81
CA ILE A 240 7.07 -13.88 -16.49
C ILE A 240 6.91 -13.80 -14.99
N PHE A 241 6.94 -12.59 -14.46
CA PHE A 241 6.58 -12.31 -13.08
C PHE A 241 5.08 -12.01 -12.99
N LEU A 242 4.33 -12.91 -12.35
CA LEU A 242 2.92 -12.72 -12.06
C LEU A 242 2.76 -12.36 -10.59
N TYR A 243 2.25 -11.16 -10.31
CA TYR A 243 1.90 -10.74 -8.96
C TYR A 243 0.45 -10.25 -8.91
N TYR A 244 -0.44 -11.15 -8.55
CA TYR A 244 -1.88 -10.96 -8.62
C TYR A 244 -2.51 -11.07 -7.23
N LEU A 245 -3.10 -9.96 -6.78
CA LEU A 245 -3.69 -9.80 -5.46
C LEU A 245 -5.18 -10.14 -5.46
N ASN A 246 -5.66 -10.71 -4.35
CA ASN A 246 -7.07 -10.93 -4.13
C ASN A 246 -7.80 -9.66 -3.67
N ASN A 247 -7.98 -8.70 -4.59
CA ASN A 247 -8.56 -7.39 -4.33
C ASN A 247 -9.72 -7.04 -5.27
N GLY A 248 -10.44 -8.06 -5.76
CA GLY A 248 -11.66 -7.88 -6.54
C GLY A 248 -11.49 -7.87 -8.06
N SER A 249 -10.31 -8.19 -8.57
CA SER A 249 -10.14 -8.50 -10.00
C SER A 249 -10.62 -9.91 -10.32
N LYS A 250 -11.15 -10.13 -11.54
CA LYS A 250 -11.56 -11.42 -12.06
C LYS A 250 -10.91 -11.65 -13.42
N PHE A 251 -9.64 -12.03 -13.41
CA PHE A 251 -8.92 -12.38 -14.62
C PHE A 251 -8.64 -13.88 -14.69
N PRO A 252 -8.90 -14.54 -15.83
CA PRO A 252 -8.57 -15.95 -16.03
C PRO A 252 -7.04 -16.14 -16.11
N ILE A 253 -6.40 -16.41 -14.96
CA ILE A 253 -4.94 -16.59 -14.86
C ILE A 253 -4.39 -17.63 -15.85
N ASN A 254 -5.19 -18.63 -16.21
CA ASN A 254 -4.85 -19.63 -17.23
C ASN A 254 -4.42 -19.01 -18.56
N ASN A 255 -4.97 -17.85 -18.93
CA ASN A 255 -4.65 -17.19 -20.18
C ASN A 255 -3.23 -16.61 -20.17
N ILE A 256 -2.76 -16.15 -19.00
CA ILE A 256 -1.36 -15.73 -18.83
C ILE A 256 -0.44 -16.94 -18.96
N TYR A 257 -0.80 -18.10 -18.37
CA TYR A 257 -0.02 -19.34 -18.52
C TYR A 257 0.04 -19.84 -19.97
N LYS A 258 -1.09 -19.79 -20.69
CA LYS A 258 -1.13 -20.12 -22.14
C LYS A 258 -0.24 -19.17 -22.94
N TRP A 259 -0.36 -17.86 -22.68
CA TRP A 259 0.46 -16.84 -23.34
C TRP A 259 1.96 -17.04 -23.07
N ALA A 260 2.33 -17.37 -21.82
CA ALA A 260 3.70 -17.69 -21.42
C ALA A 260 4.24 -18.90 -22.19
N LYS A 261 3.46 -19.98 -22.22
CA LYS A 261 3.82 -21.23 -22.92
C LYS A 261 4.08 -20.98 -24.41
N ASN A 262 3.24 -20.18 -25.07
CA ASN A 262 3.40 -19.84 -26.48
C ASN A 262 4.68 -19.03 -26.76
N LYS A 263 5.26 -18.37 -25.75
CA LYS A 263 6.54 -17.65 -25.84
C LYS A 263 7.73 -18.44 -25.30
N GLY A 264 7.54 -19.69 -24.89
CA GLY A 264 8.59 -20.49 -24.23
C GLY A 264 9.04 -19.91 -22.89
N LEU A 265 8.15 -19.23 -22.16
CA LEU A 265 8.45 -18.59 -20.88
C LEU A 265 7.80 -19.35 -19.72
N ASN A 266 8.54 -19.45 -18.61
CA ASN A 266 7.97 -19.89 -17.34
C ASN A 266 7.12 -18.81 -16.68
N VAL A 267 6.27 -19.22 -15.74
CA VAL A 267 5.49 -18.28 -14.90
C VAL A 267 5.94 -18.42 -13.45
N ILE A 268 6.51 -17.34 -12.91
CA ILE A 268 6.76 -17.21 -11.48
C ILE A 268 5.63 -16.40 -10.89
N TYR A 269 4.69 -17.10 -10.27
CA TYR A 269 3.54 -16.50 -9.60
C TYR A 269 3.86 -16.25 -8.13
N VAL A 270 4.09 -15.00 -7.75
CA VAL A 270 4.36 -14.62 -6.36
C VAL A 270 3.06 -14.36 -5.60
N SER A 271 2.94 -14.96 -4.42
CA SER A 271 1.79 -14.79 -3.53
C SER A 271 1.75 -13.38 -2.93
N GLY A 272 0.55 -12.81 -2.83
CA GLY A 272 0.26 -11.62 -2.04
C GLY A 272 -1.23 -11.56 -1.70
N ASN A 273 -1.56 -11.07 -0.50
CA ASN A 273 -2.93 -10.87 -0.03
C ASN A 273 -3.88 -12.08 -0.18
N ASN A 274 -3.36 -13.30 -0.02
CA ASN A 274 -4.13 -14.56 0.08
C ASN A 274 -5.05 -14.83 -1.13
N GLN A 275 -4.48 -14.80 -2.32
CA GLN A 275 -5.11 -15.32 -3.52
C GLN A 275 -5.07 -16.86 -3.46
N PHE A 276 -6.25 -17.51 -3.40
CA PHE A 276 -6.36 -18.96 -3.44
C PHE A 276 -6.77 -19.39 -4.85
N ASP A 277 -5.93 -20.19 -5.50
CA ASP A 277 -6.16 -20.76 -6.82
C ASP A 277 -5.30 -22.02 -6.97
N LYS A 278 -5.48 -22.76 -8.08
CA LYS A 278 -4.81 -24.03 -8.35
C LYS A 278 -3.33 -23.90 -8.75
N TYR A 279 -2.82 -22.69 -8.94
CA TYR A 279 -1.47 -22.47 -9.46
C TYR A 279 -0.44 -22.45 -8.33
N LYS A 280 0.73 -23.06 -8.58
CA LYS A 280 1.85 -23.05 -7.64
C LYS A 280 2.30 -21.60 -7.39
N LYS A 281 2.41 -21.23 -6.11
CA LYS A 281 2.84 -19.90 -5.67
C LYS A 281 4.27 -19.90 -5.14
N THR A 282 4.94 -18.78 -5.33
CA THR A 282 6.22 -18.42 -4.73
C THR A 282 5.97 -17.48 -3.56
N TYR A 283 6.62 -17.76 -2.44
CA TYR A 283 6.52 -16.96 -1.21
C TYR A 283 7.80 -16.16 -1.01
N ALA A 284 7.97 -15.14 -1.85
CA ALA A 284 9.21 -14.38 -1.88
C ALA A 284 9.42 -13.55 -0.61
N THR A 285 10.67 -13.43 -0.17
CA THR A 285 11.08 -12.36 0.75
C THR A 285 11.05 -11.00 0.03
N ILE A 286 11.19 -9.87 0.75
CA ILE A 286 11.25 -8.55 0.09
C ILE A 286 12.43 -8.48 -0.93
N PRO A 287 13.67 -8.88 -0.59
CA PRO A 287 14.76 -8.95 -1.56
C PRO A 287 14.47 -9.87 -2.75
N GLU A 288 13.91 -11.06 -2.50
CA GLU A 288 13.58 -12.00 -3.58
C GLU A 288 12.49 -11.44 -4.50
N TRP A 289 11.47 -10.75 -3.97
CA TRP A 289 10.43 -10.13 -4.78
C TRP A 289 11.00 -9.06 -5.71
N LEU A 290 11.90 -8.21 -5.19
CA LEU A 290 12.61 -7.20 -6.00
C LEU A 290 13.45 -7.86 -7.10
N TYR A 291 14.24 -8.89 -6.76
CA TYR A 291 15.06 -9.62 -7.72
C TYR A 291 14.20 -10.25 -8.81
N LEU A 292 13.13 -10.96 -8.42
CA LEU A 292 12.26 -11.67 -9.34
C LEU A 292 11.54 -10.70 -10.29
N LEU A 293 11.12 -9.53 -9.83
CA LEU A 293 10.52 -8.51 -10.69
C LEU A 293 11.56 -7.91 -11.65
N ASP A 294 12.74 -7.54 -11.14
CA ASP A 294 13.83 -6.91 -11.91
C ASP A 294 14.52 -7.87 -12.91
N HIS A 295 14.34 -9.18 -12.79
CA HIS A 295 14.89 -10.16 -13.75
C HIS A 295 13.83 -10.81 -14.65
N ALA A 296 12.57 -10.39 -14.54
CA ALA A 296 11.51 -10.87 -15.42
C ALA A 296 11.61 -10.28 -16.84
N GLU A 297 11.19 -11.06 -17.84
CA GLU A 297 10.99 -10.57 -19.22
C GLU A 297 9.72 -9.70 -19.29
N TYR A 298 8.67 -10.12 -18.58
CA TYR A 298 7.38 -9.45 -18.55
C TYR A 298 6.76 -9.50 -17.15
N VAL A 299 5.96 -8.50 -16.81
CA VAL A 299 5.24 -8.41 -15.54
C VAL A 299 3.72 -8.35 -15.77
N PHE A 300 2.97 -9.19 -15.06
CA PHE A 300 1.52 -9.10 -14.97
C PHE A 300 1.10 -8.82 -13.53
N THR A 301 0.27 -7.80 -13.33
CA THR A 301 -0.13 -7.44 -11.97
C THR A 301 -1.44 -6.66 -11.90
N ASN A 302 -2.10 -6.69 -10.75
CA ASN A 302 -3.16 -5.74 -10.37
C ASN A 302 -2.74 -4.88 -9.17
N SER A 303 -1.45 -4.87 -8.83
CA SER A 303 -0.89 -4.14 -7.70
C SER A 303 -0.29 -2.82 -8.15
N PHE A 304 -0.67 -1.74 -7.47
CA PHE A 304 -0.10 -0.41 -7.67
C PHE A 304 1.43 -0.41 -7.54
N HIS A 305 1.97 -0.91 -6.42
CA HIS A 305 3.43 -0.88 -6.20
C HIS A 305 4.18 -1.79 -7.18
N CYS A 306 3.57 -2.88 -7.66
CA CYS A 306 4.19 -3.69 -8.71
C CYS A 306 4.28 -2.93 -10.04
N CYS A 307 3.31 -2.05 -10.34
CA CYS A 307 3.41 -1.13 -11.48
C CYS A 307 4.55 -0.12 -11.26
N VAL A 308 4.65 0.46 -10.07
CA VAL A 308 5.73 1.41 -9.75
C VAL A 308 7.11 0.76 -9.89
N PHE A 309 7.31 -0.44 -9.34
CA PHE A 309 8.57 -1.16 -9.47
C PHE A 309 8.84 -1.65 -10.90
N SER A 310 7.80 -1.95 -11.69
CA SER A 310 7.96 -2.22 -13.12
C SER A 310 8.51 -0.99 -13.85
N ILE A 311 8.06 0.22 -13.50
CA ILE A 311 8.59 1.47 -14.05
C ILE A 311 10.04 1.70 -13.60
N ILE A 312 10.34 1.53 -12.30
CA ILE A 312 11.69 1.69 -11.73
C ILE A 312 12.70 0.77 -12.44
N PHE A 313 12.34 -0.50 -12.61
CA PHE A 313 13.19 -1.51 -13.25
C PHE A 313 13.04 -1.58 -14.78
N LYS A 314 12.29 -0.65 -15.39
CA LYS A 314 12.07 -0.55 -16.84
C LYS A 314 11.54 -1.85 -17.46
N LYS A 315 10.60 -2.51 -16.77
CA LYS A 315 9.98 -3.76 -17.21
C LYS A 315 8.78 -3.52 -18.10
N LEU A 316 8.63 -4.36 -19.11
CA LEU A 316 7.40 -4.45 -19.88
C LEU A 316 6.31 -5.09 -19.02
N PHE A 317 5.27 -4.33 -18.71
CA PHE A 317 4.24 -4.78 -17.78
C PHE A 317 2.82 -4.55 -18.31
N ALA A 318 1.89 -5.36 -17.85
CA ALA A 318 0.46 -5.23 -18.11
C ALA A 318 -0.33 -5.28 -16.80
N VAL A 319 -1.34 -4.40 -16.72
CA VAL A 319 -2.15 -4.24 -15.51
C VAL A 319 -3.50 -4.90 -15.69
N ILE A 320 -3.81 -5.82 -14.80
CA ILE A 320 -5.14 -6.42 -14.71
C ILE A 320 -6.03 -5.44 -13.90
N PRO A 321 -7.10 -4.88 -14.49
CA PRO A 321 -7.95 -3.92 -13.79
C PRO A 321 -8.73 -4.56 -12.65
N LEU A 322 -8.98 -3.76 -11.61
CA LEU A 322 -9.96 -4.08 -10.57
C LEU A 322 -11.36 -3.82 -11.12
N ILE A 323 -12.33 -4.63 -10.70
CA ILE A 323 -13.73 -4.51 -11.15
C ILE A 323 -14.70 -4.43 -9.98
N GLY A 324 -15.97 -4.12 -10.29
CA GLY A 324 -17.04 -4.03 -9.30
C GLY A 324 -16.75 -2.97 -8.24
N ILE A 325 -16.96 -3.33 -6.97
CA ILE A 325 -16.83 -2.41 -5.82
C ILE A 325 -15.43 -1.80 -5.62
N ASN A 326 -14.39 -2.42 -6.20
CA ASN A 326 -13.00 -1.98 -6.07
C ASN A 326 -12.49 -1.28 -7.34
N SER A 327 -13.33 -1.04 -8.34
CA SER A 327 -12.92 -0.42 -9.61
C SER A 327 -12.34 0.98 -9.43
N GLU A 328 -12.84 1.77 -8.48
CA GLU A 328 -12.31 3.11 -8.17
C GLU A 328 -10.85 3.08 -7.71
N MET A 329 -10.40 1.97 -7.10
CA MET A 329 -9.01 1.84 -6.66
C MET A 329 -8.02 1.77 -7.83
N ASN A 330 -8.49 1.60 -9.08
CA ASN A 330 -7.66 1.73 -10.28
C ASN A 330 -7.18 3.17 -10.51
N GLU A 331 -7.86 4.17 -9.95
CA GLU A 331 -7.49 5.59 -10.09
C GLU A 331 -6.03 5.86 -9.70
N ARG A 332 -5.52 5.12 -8.71
CA ARG A 332 -4.11 5.18 -8.31
C ARG A 332 -3.16 4.83 -9.45
N ILE A 333 -3.49 3.78 -10.21
CA ILE A 333 -2.66 3.32 -11.34
C ILE A 333 -2.82 4.26 -12.53
N ILE A 334 -4.03 4.78 -12.77
CA ILE A 334 -4.28 5.80 -13.81
C ILE A 334 -3.44 7.04 -13.52
N SER A 335 -3.53 7.57 -12.30
CA SER A 335 -2.74 8.71 -11.83
C SER A 335 -1.23 8.45 -11.95
N LEU A 336 -0.75 7.24 -11.64
CA LEU A 336 0.66 6.88 -11.83
C LEU A 336 1.08 6.99 -13.30
N PHE A 337 0.26 6.54 -14.24
CA PHE A 337 0.56 6.61 -15.67
C PHE A 337 0.64 8.05 -16.15
N ASP A 338 -0.30 8.89 -15.71
CA ASP A 338 -0.31 10.32 -16.05
C ASP A 338 0.94 11.03 -15.50
N LEU A 339 1.26 10.83 -14.22
CA LEU A 339 2.45 11.44 -13.61
C LEU A 339 3.75 10.98 -14.29
N CYS A 340 3.83 9.72 -14.68
CA CYS A 340 5.00 9.18 -15.39
C CYS A 340 4.98 9.48 -16.90
N ASN A 341 3.94 10.12 -17.42
CA ASN A 341 3.69 10.36 -18.84
C ASN A 341 3.82 9.08 -19.69
N ILE A 342 3.17 8.00 -19.26
CA ILE A 342 3.13 6.73 -20.00
C ILE A 342 1.71 6.38 -20.42
N LYS A 343 1.56 5.77 -21.58
CA LYS A 343 0.24 5.26 -22.03
C LYS A 343 -0.26 4.19 -21.07
N SER A 344 -1.59 4.11 -20.95
CA SER A 344 -2.28 3.10 -20.15
C SER A 344 -1.76 1.69 -20.43
N ARG A 345 -1.45 0.97 -19.34
CA ARG A 345 -0.97 -0.42 -19.38
C ARG A 345 -2.05 -1.43 -19.02
N PHE A 346 -3.31 -1.02 -18.90
CA PHE A 346 -4.40 -1.91 -18.55
C PHE A 346 -4.69 -2.93 -19.66
N LEU A 347 -4.85 -4.19 -19.29
CA LEU A 347 -5.35 -5.24 -20.17
C LEU A 347 -6.82 -4.98 -20.50
N LYS A 348 -7.14 -5.10 -21.80
CA LYS A 348 -8.51 -5.06 -22.30
C LYS A 348 -8.94 -6.50 -22.57
N LYS A 349 -9.70 -7.09 -21.64
CA LYS A 349 -10.08 -8.52 -21.70
C LYS A 349 -8.82 -9.40 -21.82
N GLU A 350 -8.74 -10.25 -22.84
CA GLU A 350 -7.63 -11.19 -23.07
C GLU A 350 -6.61 -10.66 -24.10
N ASP A 351 -6.67 -9.37 -24.44
CA ASP A 351 -5.70 -8.75 -25.34
C ASP A 351 -4.40 -8.41 -24.60
N PHE A 352 -3.34 -9.15 -24.94
CA PHE A 352 -1.99 -9.00 -24.40
C PHE A 352 -1.11 -8.03 -25.21
N SER A 353 -1.62 -7.39 -26.27
CA SER A 353 -0.85 -6.49 -27.13
C SER A 353 -0.10 -5.41 -26.35
N VAL A 354 -0.74 -4.85 -25.32
CA VAL A 354 -0.18 -3.79 -24.46
C VAL A 354 1.15 -4.16 -23.82
N ILE A 355 1.39 -5.45 -23.54
CA ILE A 355 2.62 -5.89 -22.87
C ILE A 355 3.84 -5.76 -23.76
N SER A 356 3.65 -5.86 -25.08
CA SER A 356 4.75 -5.82 -26.06
C SER A 356 5.12 -4.39 -26.46
N VAL A 357 4.33 -3.39 -26.06
CA VAL A 357 4.58 -1.98 -26.39
C VAL A 357 5.64 -1.43 -25.43
N PRO A 358 6.80 -0.93 -25.90
CA PRO A 358 7.76 -0.24 -25.04
C PRO A 358 7.20 1.09 -24.53
N TYR A 359 7.74 1.58 -23.41
CA TYR A 359 7.41 2.89 -22.87
C TYR A 359 8.66 3.54 -22.27
N LYS A 360 8.65 4.88 -22.20
CA LYS A 360 9.68 5.66 -21.52
C LYS A 360 9.01 6.56 -20.49
N ALA A 361 9.14 6.19 -19.22
CA ALA A 361 8.59 6.99 -18.13
C ALA A 361 9.44 8.24 -17.90
N LYS A 362 8.79 9.39 -17.72
CA LYS A 362 9.41 10.62 -17.24
C LYS A 362 9.25 10.65 -15.72
N LEU A 363 10.35 10.44 -15.01
CA LEU A 363 10.39 10.55 -13.54
C LEU A 363 10.81 11.98 -13.20
N SER A 364 9.96 12.72 -12.51
CA SER A 364 10.31 14.05 -11.99
C SER A 364 11.17 13.90 -10.73
N LYS A 365 12.17 14.77 -10.57
CA LYS A 365 12.88 14.90 -9.29
C LYS A 365 11.98 15.68 -8.34
N ASN A 366 11.65 15.11 -7.18
CA ASN A 366 10.75 15.76 -6.23
C ASN A 366 11.52 16.60 -5.19
N GLU A 367 12.34 17.53 -5.68
CA GLU A 367 13.10 18.47 -4.84
C GLU A 367 12.18 19.42 -4.04
N LEU A 368 10.94 19.61 -4.53
CA LEU A 368 9.92 20.42 -3.88
C LEU A 368 9.65 19.97 -2.44
N PHE A 369 9.60 18.66 -2.18
CA PHE A 369 9.25 18.16 -0.85
C PHE A 369 10.30 18.52 0.20
N LEU A 370 11.59 18.30 -0.08
CA LEU A 370 12.66 18.69 0.86
C LEU A 370 12.76 20.21 1.02
N ASN A 371 12.56 20.96 -0.08
CA ASN A 371 12.56 22.42 -0.01
C ASN A 371 11.43 22.95 0.88
N ILE A 372 10.25 22.35 0.83
CA ILE A 372 9.13 22.71 1.71
C ILE A 372 9.42 22.28 3.15
N LEU A 373 9.89 21.05 3.34
CA LEU A 373 10.20 20.50 4.67
C LEU A 373 11.24 21.35 5.40
N ASN A 374 12.27 21.84 4.70
CA ASN A 374 13.32 22.69 5.26
C ASN A 374 12.94 24.17 5.40
N LYS A 375 11.82 24.62 4.81
CA LYS A 375 11.34 26.02 4.91
C LYS A 375 10.29 26.23 5.99
N LEU A 376 9.50 25.20 6.30
CA LEU A 376 8.40 25.27 7.25
C LEU A 376 8.85 25.12 8.72
N ILE A 377 10.16 25.00 8.95
CA ILE A 377 10.83 24.65 10.21
C ILE A 377 12.17 25.38 10.22
#